data_AF-A0A8T3TWU7-F1
#
_entry.id   AF-A0A8T3TWU7-F1
#
_cell.length_a   1.000
_cell.length_b   1.000
_cell.length_c   1.000
_cell.angle_alpha   90.00
_cell.angle_beta   90.00
_cell.angle_gamma   90.00
#
_symmetry.space_group_name_H-M   'P 1'
#
loop_
_entity.id
_entity.type
_entity.pdbx_description
1 polymer ?
#
loop_
_entity_poly.entity_id
_entity_poly.type
_entity_poly.pdbx_seq_one_letter_code
_entity_poly.pdbx_strand_id
1 'polypeptide(L)'
;FRATLEEVMRADLLLEVVDAADPDFLGQQSAVQSVLDELGAGDKPRITVFNKIDLLAADASTAPSTDHAVFVSAVTGTGLDALRERIADALRGAMVAVDEIVPYERGELVARARTSGDVAEQYEERGVRVSGKLPESIAAELTAAARRRGAASP
;
A
#
# COMPACT_ATOMS: atom_id res chain seq x y z
N PHE A 1 18.60 6.81 3.83
CA PHE A 1 17.45 7.58 3.33
C PHE A 1 17.04 7.28 1.89
N ARG A 2 17.91 6.79 0.98
CA ARG A 2 17.46 6.41 -0.38
C ARG A 2 16.63 5.13 -0.44
N ALA A 3 16.90 4.17 0.46
CA ALA A 3 16.16 2.90 0.56
C ALA A 3 14.68 3.09 0.91
N THR A 4 14.35 4.07 1.77
CA THR A 4 12.96 4.36 2.18
C THR A 4 12.14 5.04 1.07
N LEU A 5 12.79 5.66 0.09
CA LEU A 5 12.11 6.35 -1.02
C LEU A 5 11.62 5.39 -2.10
N GLU A 6 12.43 4.38 -2.43
CA GLU A 6 12.00 3.33 -3.35
C GLU A 6 10.86 2.49 -2.75
N GLU A 7 10.85 2.29 -1.43
CA GLU A 7 9.77 1.59 -0.73
C GLU A 7 8.45 2.38 -0.83
N VAL A 8 8.48 3.71 -0.65
CA VAL A 8 7.31 4.58 -0.87
C VAL A 8 6.79 4.43 -2.30
N MET A 9 7.68 4.40 -3.30
CA MET A 9 7.29 4.23 -4.71
C MET A 9 6.72 2.84 -5.03
N ARG A 10 7.05 1.80 -4.26
CA ARG A 10 6.49 0.45 -4.44
C ARG A 10 5.28 0.15 -3.56
N ALA A 11 5.03 0.96 -2.53
CA ALA A 11 3.91 0.74 -1.61
C ALA A 11 2.54 0.83 -2.31
N ASP A 12 1.66 -0.12 -2.02
CA ASP A 12 0.26 -0.11 -2.47
C ASP A 12 -0.59 0.91 -1.70
N LEU A 13 -0.18 1.21 -0.46
CA LEU A 13 -0.89 2.07 0.47
C LEU A 13 0.11 2.78 1.38
N LEU A 14 -0.09 4.07 1.59
CA LEU A 14 0.66 4.86 2.55
C LEU A 14 -0.16 5.09 3.82
N LEU A 15 0.49 4.97 4.98
CA LEU A 15 -0.05 5.44 6.25
C LEU A 15 0.62 6.74 6.63
N GLU A 16 -0.12 7.84 6.60
CA GLU A 16 0.36 9.13 7.07
C GLU A 16 -0.07 9.32 8.52
N VAL A 17 0.88 9.13 9.42
CA VAL A 17 0.64 9.29 10.85
C VAL A 17 0.82 10.74 11.24
N VAL A 18 -0.24 11.34 11.75
CA VAL A 18 -0.33 12.74 12.17
C VAL A 18 -0.50 12.79 13.68
N ASP A 19 0.21 13.68 14.35
CA ASP A 19 -0.03 13.95 15.77
C ASP A 19 -1.31 14.79 15.92
N ALA A 20 -2.35 14.20 16.50
CA ALA A 20 -3.64 14.86 16.66
C ALA A 20 -3.58 16.03 17.67
N ALA A 21 -2.64 16.00 18.60
CA ALA A 21 -2.48 17.03 19.62
C ALA A 21 -1.57 18.19 19.16
N ASP A 22 -0.97 18.08 17.97
CA ASP A 22 -0.12 19.12 17.42
C ASP A 22 -0.97 20.21 16.74
N PRO A 23 -0.91 21.48 17.18
CA PRO A 23 -1.67 22.56 16.56
C PRO A 23 -1.26 22.87 15.11
N ASP A 24 -0.07 22.46 14.67
CA ASP A 24 0.45 22.69 13.31
C ASP A 24 0.42 21.42 12.43
N PHE A 25 -0.52 20.52 12.68
CA PHE A 25 -0.63 19.28 11.89
C PHE A 25 -0.86 19.56 10.39
N LEU A 26 -1.56 20.64 10.03
CA LEU A 26 -1.80 21.03 8.64
C LEU A 26 -0.50 21.41 7.91
N GLY A 27 0.40 22.15 8.59
CA GLY A 27 1.71 22.52 8.03
C GLY A 27 2.55 21.28 7.76
N GLN A 28 2.53 20.31 8.69
CA GLN A 28 3.24 19.05 8.54
C GLN A 28 2.68 18.21 7.39
N GLN A 29 1.36 18.10 7.26
CA GLN A 29 0.74 17.39 6.14
C GLN A 29 1.08 18.04 4.79
N SER A 30 1.09 19.37 4.71
CA SER A 30 1.50 20.07 3.49
C SER A 30 2.96 19.76 3.12
N ALA A 31 3.87 19.75 4.10
CA ALA A 31 5.27 19.43 3.88
C ALA A 31 5.46 17.98 3.41
N VAL A 32 4.72 17.03 4.01
CA VAL A 32 4.72 15.62 3.57
C VAL A 32 4.21 15.48 2.15
N GLN A 33 3.13 16.18 1.79
CA GLN A 33 2.59 16.16 0.43
C GLN A 33 3.62 16.64 -0.59
N SER A 34 4.31 17.76 -0.33
CA SER A 34 5.36 18.28 -1.23
C SER A 34 6.47 17.26 -1.45
N VAL A 35 6.91 16.56 -0.41
CA VAL A 35 7.91 15.49 -0.54
C VAL A 35 7.38 14.33 -1.38
N LEU A 36 6.13 13.90 -1.17
CA LEU A 36 5.53 12.83 -1.98
C LEU A 36 5.40 13.22 -3.46
N ASP A 37 5.02 14.47 -3.75
CA ASP A 37 4.92 14.99 -5.11
C ASP A 37 6.29 15.00 -5.80
N GLU A 38 7.34 15.46 -5.11
CA GLU A 38 8.72 15.44 -5.62
C GLU A 38 9.22 14.03 -5.97
N LEU A 39 8.67 13.01 -5.31
CA LEU A 39 9.01 11.60 -5.54
C LEU A 39 8.15 10.95 -6.62
N GLY A 40 7.08 11.61 -7.08
CA GLY A 40 6.07 11.00 -7.95
C GLY A 40 5.14 10.03 -7.23
N ALA A 41 5.00 10.16 -5.91
CA ALA A 41 4.16 9.35 -5.04
C ALA A 41 2.92 10.10 -4.51
N GLY A 42 2.69 11.34 -4.95
CA GLY A 42 1.65 12.24 -4.43
C GLY A 42 0.22 11.69 -4.52
N ASP A 43 -0.08 10.94 -5.59
CA ASP A 43 -1.41 10.38 -5.86
C ASP A 43 -1.63 8.99 -5.25
N LYS A 44 -0.67 8.47 -4.48
CA LYS A 44 -0.79 7.12 -3.93
C LYS A 44 -1.96 7.01 -2.95
N PRO A 45 -2.67 5.87 -2.93
CA PRO A 45 -3.66 5.60 -1.90
C PRO A 45 -3.07 5.82 -0.50
N ARG A 46 -3.80 6.57 0.33
CA ARG A 46 -3.33 6.98 1.66
C ARG A 46 -4.45 6.90 2.68
N ILE A 47 -4.09 6.44 3.89
CA ILE A 47 -4.93 6.58 5.09
C ILE A 47 -4.21 7.57 6.01
N THR A 48 -4.90 8.64 6.36
CA THR A 48 -4.43 9.58 7.40
C THR A 48 -4.78 9.01 8.77
N VAL A 49 -3.79 8.88 9.64
CA VAL A 49 -3.92 8.30 10.97
C VAL A 49 -3.62 9.38 12.00
N PHE A 50 -4.66 9.95 12.61
CA PHE A 50 -4.53 10.89 13.71
C PHE A 50 -4.21 10.12 14.99
N ASN A 51 -2.92 10.07 15.33
CA ASN A 51 -2.39 9.42 16.51
C ASN A 51 -2.40 10.36 17.73
N LYS A 52 -2.23 9.79 18.93
CA LYS A 52 -2.19 10.49 20.23
C LYS A 52 -3.52 11.12 20.65
N ILE A 53 -4.65 10.49 20.28
CA ILE A 53 -5.97 10.98 20.72
C ILE A 53 -6.16 10.95 22.24
N ASP A 54 -5.33 10.20 22.97
CA ASP A 54 -5.29 10.21 24.44
C ASP A 54 -4.88 11.57 25.03
N LEU A 55 -4.24 12.42 24.24
CA LEU A 55 -3.86 13.78 24.63
C LEU A 55 -4.93 14.83 24.29
N LEU A 56 -5.97 14.44 23.55
CA LEU A 56 -7.08 15.35 23.21
C LEU A 56 -8.01 15.51 24.41
N ALA A 57 -8.30 16.75 24.77
CA ALA A 57 -9.34 17.05 25.75
C ALA A 57 -10.74 16.69 25.20
N ALA A 58 -11.70 16.41 26.09
CA ALA A 58 -13.04 15.89 25.75
C ALA A 58 -13.90 16.82 24.86
N ASP A 59 -13.44 18.05 24.64
CA ASP A 59 -14.03 19.12 23.85
C ASP A 59 -13.44 19.24 22.44
N ALA A 60 -12.74 18.22 21.94
CA ALA A 60 -12.13 18.14 20.62
C ALA A 60 -13.14 18.17 19.45
N SER A 61 -13.78 19.32 19.26
CA SER A 61 -14.59 19.69 18.09
C SER A 61 -13.74 19.95 16.83
N THR A 62 -12.44 19.73 16.91
CA THR A 62 -11.46 19.95 15.83
C THR A 62 -10.94 18.66 15.21
N ALA A 63 -11.60 17.52 15.42
CA ALA A 63 -11.30 16.31 14.66
C ALA A 63 -11.49 16.62 13.16
N PRO A 64 -10.44 16.57 12.33
CA PRO A 64 -10.57 16.89 10.91
C PRO A 64 -11.50 15.84 10.29
N SER A 65 -12.66 16.28 9.82
CA SER A 65 -13.55 15.42 9.04
C SER A 65 -12.92 15.21 7.68
N THR A 66 -12.17 14.14 7.53
CA THR A 66 -11.78 13.61 6.22
C THR A 66 -12.39 12.21 6.10
N ASP A 67 -13.03 11.92 4.97
CA ASP A 67 -13.75 10.67 4.69
C ASP A 67 -12.88 9.39 4.76
N HIS A 68 -11.59 9.54 5.11
CA HIS A 68 -10.59 8.50 5.17
C HIS A 68 -9.68 8.55 6.40
N ALA A 69 -9.93 9.44 7.38
CA ALA A 69 -9.12 9.50 8.59
C ALA A 69 -9.47 8.40 9.61
N VAL A 70 -8.45 7.88 10.29
CA VAL A 70 -8.61 7.00 11.45
C VAL A 70 -7.96 7.65 12.67
N PHE A 71 -8.70 7.69 13.77
CA PHE A 71 -8.26 8.26 15.04
C PHE A 71 -7.77 7.14 15.96
N VAL A 72 -6.52 7.23 16.40
CA VAL A 72 -5.88 6.20 17.21
C VAL A 72 -5.09 6.78 18.37
N SER A 73 -4.91 5.98 19.41
CA SER A 73 -3.87 6.19 20.41
C SER A 73 -2.98 4.95 20.39
N ALA A 74 -1.79 5.07 19.81
CA ALA A 74 -0.84 3.97 19.75
C ALA A 74 -0.39 3.49 21.14
N VAL A 75 -0.44 4.37 22.15
CA VAL A 75 -0.07 4.05 23.53
C VAL A 75 -1.15 3.24 24.24
N THR A 76 -2.43 3.61 24.07
CA THR A 76 -3.54 2.90 24.72
C THR A 76 -4.07 1.73 23.90
N GLY A 77 -3.74 1.68 22.61
CA GLY A 77 -4.29 0.73 21.64
C GLY A 77 -5.66 1.14 21.07
N THR A 78 -6.25 2.24 21.55
CA THR A 78 -7.56 2.72 21.08
C THR A 78 -7.52 3.00 19.58
N GLY A 79 -8.51 2.50 18.84
CA GLY A 79 -8.67 2.73 17.40
C GLY A 79 -7.78 1.87 16.48
N LEU A 80 -6.84 1.07 17.02
CA LEU A 80 -5.95 0.25 16.19
C LEU A 80 -6.67 -0.88 15.43
N ASP A 81 -7.73 -1.46 16.00
CA ASP A 81 -8.54 -2.47 15.29
C ASP A 81 -9.28 -1.86 14.09
N ALA A 82 -9.86 -0.66 14.26
CA ALA A 82 -10.48 0.08 13.17
C ALA A 82 -9.46 0.47 12.09
N LEU A 83 -8.24 0.85 12.49
CA LEU A 83 -7.15 1.11 11.56
C LEU A 83 -6.80 -0.15 10.75
N ARG A 84 -6.70 -1.31 11.41
CA ARG A 84 -6.41 -2.59 10.77
C ARG A 84 -7.50 -2.97 9.76
N GLU A 85 -8.77 -2.80 10.12
CA GLU A 85 -9.89 -3.06 9.21
C GLU A 85 -9.84 -2.13 7.99
N ARG A 86 -9.57 -0.84 8.21
CA ARG A 86 -9.47 0.15 7.13
C ARG A 86 -8.31 -0.14 6.18
N ILE A 87 -7.16 -0.56 6.71
CA ILE A 87 -6.01 -1.02 5.90
C ILE A 87 -6.42 -2.22 5.05
N ALA A 88 -7.11 -3.20 5.64
CA ALA A 88 -7.55 -4.38 4.93
C ALA A 88 -8.55 -4.03 3.81
N ASP A 89 -9.48 -3.10 4.04
CA ASP A 89 -10.41 -2.63 3.01
C ASP A 89 -9.72 -1.89 1.87
N ALA A 90 -8.78 -0.99 2.20
CA ALA A 90 -8.02 -0.25 1.18
C ALA A 90 -7.21 -1.20 0.28
N LEU A 91 -6.58 -2.22 0.86
CA LEU A 91 -5.83 -3.23 0.11
C LEU A 91 -6.73 -4.17 -0.70
N ARG A 92 -7.93 -4.51 -0.19
CA ARG A 92 -8.91 -5.33 -0.95
C ARG A 92 -9.43 -4.60 -2.18
N GLY A 93 -9.65 -3.28 -2.08
CA GLY A 93 -10.13 -2.46 -3.20
C GLY A 93 -9.17 -2.40 -4.39
N ALA A 94 -7.89 -2.70 -4.16
CA ALA A 94 -6.81 -2.66 -5.16
C ALA A 94 -6.45 -4.04 -5.76
N MET A 95 -7.24 -5.08 -5.48
CA MET A 95 -6.97 -6.42 -6.02
C MET A 95 -7.51 -6.57 -7.45
N VAL A 96 -6.63 -6.93 -8.37
CA VAL A 96 -6.95 -7.22 -9.77
C VAL A 96 -6.82 -8.72 -10.05
N ALA A 97 -7.62 -9.21 -10.99
CA ALA A 97 -7.47 -10.58 -11.47
C ALA A 97 -6.23 -10.69 -12.35
N VAL A 98 -5.42 -11.71 -12.11
CA VAL A 98 -4.23 -12.03 -12.91
C VAL A 98 -4.35 -13.45 -13.46
N ASP A 99 -3.80 -13.67 -14.65
CA ASP A 99 -3.57 -14.99 -15.22
C ASP A 99 -2.36 -14.89 -16.18
N GLU A 100 -1.16 -15.06 -15.63
CA GLU A 100 0.09 -14.80 -16.34
C GLU A 100 1.08 -15.97 -16.16
N ILE A 101 1.87 -16.26 -17.20
CA ILE A 101 2.96 -17.24 -17.13
C ILE A 101 4.25 -16.51 -16.76
N VAL A 102 4.73 -16.76 -15.55
CA VAL A 102 5.95 -16.16 -15.00
C VAL A 102 7.14 -17.07 -15.30
N PRO A 103 8.19 -16.58 -15.97
CA PRO A 103 9.38 -17.38 -16.23
C PRO A 103 10.06 -17.89 -14.94
N TYR A 104 10.70 -19.06 -15.00
CA TYR A 104 11.39 -19.64 -13.84
C TYR A 104 12.49 -18.75 -13.26
N GLU A 105 13.08 -17.89 -14.09
CA GLU A 105 14.10 -16.92 -13.68
C GLU A 105 13.53 -15.78 -12.81
N ARG A 106 12.19 -15.70 -12.68
CA ARG A 106 11.43 -14.72 -11.90
C ARG A 106 10.68 -15.36 -10.73
N GLY A 107 11.22 -16.43 -10.17
CA GLY A 107 10.62 -17.15 -9.04
C GLY A 107 10.35 -16.29 -7.80
N GLU A 108 11.08 -15.19 -7.63
CA GLU A 108 10.82 -14.20 -6.56
C GLU A 108 9.44 -13.54 -6.68
N LEU A 109 8.95 -13.34 -7.90
CA LEU A 109 7.63 -12.74 -8.15
C LEU A 109 6.50 -13.72 -7.83
N VAL A 110 6.70 -15.01 -8.13
CA VAL A 110 5.75 -16.07 -7.78
C VAL A 110 5.64 -16.21 -6.26
N ALA A 111 6.78 -16.19 -5.56
CA ALA A 111 6.79 -16.23 -4.09
C ALA A 111 6.06 -15.02 -3.47
N ARG A 112 6.28 -13.81 -4.01
CA ARG A 112 5.56 -12.60 -3.58
C ARG A 112 4.06 -12.67 -3.89
N ALA A 113 3.67 -13.21 -5.04
CA ALA A 113 2.26 -13.39 -5.36
C ALA A 113 1.57 -14.29 -4.33
N ARG A 114 2.20 -15.41 -3.97
CA ARG A 114 1.70 -16.35 -2.95
C ARG A 114 1.49 -15.69 -1.58
N THR A 115 2.36 -14.78 -1.15
CA THR A 115 2.23 -14.13 0.15
C THR A 115 1.27 -12.94 0.16
N SER A 116 0.89 -12.43 -1.02
CA SER A 116 0.19 -11.15 -1.15
C SER A 116 -1.24 -11.26 -1.67
N GLY A 117 -1.69 -12.46 -2.06
CA GLY A 117 -3.07 -12.69 -2.46
C GLY A 117 -3.43 -14.16 -2.54
N ASP A 118 -4.65 -14.42 -3.02
CA ASP A 118 -5.17 -15.76 -3.23
C ASP A 118 -4.93 -16.15 -4.69
N VAL A 119 -3.90 -16.98 -4.91
CA VAL A 119 -3.43 -17.39 -6.23
C VAL A 119 -3.23 -18.90 -6.32
N ALA A 120 -3.63 -19.46 -7.45
CA ALA A 120 -3.30 -20.80 -7.88
C ALA A 120 -2.05 -20.77 -8.76
N GLU A 121 -1.16 -21.74 -8.54
CA GLU A 121 0.09 -21.92 -9.27
C GLU A 121 0.03 -23.22 -10.07
N GLN A 122 0.37 -23.16 -11.36
CA GLN A 122 0.50 -24.33 -12.23
C GLN A 122 1.86 -24.29 -12.92
N TYR A 123 2.64 -25.38 -12.77
CA TYR A 123 3.95 -25.50 -13.40
C TYR A 123 3.79 -25.93 -14.86
N GLU A 124 4.29 -25.11 -15.78
CA GLU A 124 4.27 -25.37 -17.22
C GLU A 124 5.71 -25.40 -17.77
N GLU A 125 5.88 -25.83 -19.03
CA GLU A 125 7.19 -25.83 -19.70
C GLU A 125 7.84 -24.44 -19.73
N ARG A 126 7.02 -23.40 -19.89
CA ARG A 126 7.49 -22.02 -20.10
C ARG A 126 7.68 -21.21 -18.81
N GLY A 127 7.30 -21.76 -17.67
CA GLY A 127 7.31 -21.07 -16.38
C GLY A 127 6.21 -21.55 -15.45
N VAL A 128 5.90 -20.75 -14.44
CA VAL A 128 4.78 -20.98 -13.52
C VAL A 128 3.63 -20.07 -13.93
N ARG A 129 2.49 -20.66 -14.30
CA ARG A 129 1.24 -19.93 -14.48
C ARG A 129 0.68 -19.55 -13.12
N VAL A 130 0.52 -18.24 -12.90
CA VAL A 130 -0.04 -17.67 -11.67
C VAL A 130 -1.40 -17.08 -12.02
N SER A 131 -2.45 -17.60 -11.38
CA SER A 131 -3.82 -17.14 -11.62
C SER A 131 -4.54 -16.86 -10.30
N GLY A 132 -5.29 -15.77 -10.21
CA GLY A 132 -6.01 -15.41 -8.98
C GLY A 132 -6.16 -13.91 -8.80
N LYS A 133 -6.30 -13.47 -7.54
CA LYS A 133 -6.42 -12.04 -7.21
C LYS A 133 -5.19 -11.56 -6.47
N LEU A 134 -4.57 -10.52 -7.01
CA LEU A 134 -3.37 -9.91 -6.46
C LEU A 134 -3.52 -8.38 -6.39
N PRO A 135 -2.80 -7.71 -5.48
CA PRO A 135 -2.62 -6.27 -5.55
C PRO A 135 -2.14 -5.83 -6.94
N GLU A 136 -2.64 -4.70 -7.42
CA GLU A 136 -2.33 -4.15 -8.74
C GLU A 136 -0.82 -4.03 -9.00
N SER A 137 -0.03 -3.63 -8.00
CA SER A 137 1.44 -3.51 -8.13
C SER A 137 2.10 -4.84 -8.52
N ILE A 138 1.74 -5.93 -7.83
CA ILE A 138 2.28 -7.27 -8.06
C ILE A 138 1.76 -7.82 -9.39
N ALA A 139 0.48 -7.64 -9.69
CA ALA A 139 -0.08 -8.04 -10.97
C ALA A 139 0.61 -7.34 -12.16
N ALA A 140 0.92 -6.05 -12.02
CA ALA A 140 1.67 -5.29 -13.02
C ALA A 140 3.10 -5.81 -13.18
N GLU A 141 3.79 -6.14 -12.09
CA GLU A 141 5.13 -6.75 -12.12
C GLU A 141 5.12 -8.13 -12.82
N LEU A 142 4.13 -8.98 -12.52
CA LEU A 142 3.95 -10.29 -13.17
C LEU A 142 3.70 -10.14 -14.68
N THR A 143 2.79 -9.24 -15.04
CA THR A 143 2.47 -8.92 -16.45
C THR A 143 3.71 -8.42 -17.20
N ALA A 144 4.50 -7.54 -16.58
CA ALA A 144 5.74 -7.04 -17.16
C ALA A 144 6.79 -8.15 -17.34
N ALA A 145 6.90 -9.07 -16.38
CA ALA A 145 7.78 -10.22 -16.46
C ALA A 145 7.38 -11.20 -17.59
N ALA A 146 6.08 -11.46 -17.74
CA ALA A 146 5.55 -12.30 -18.82
C ALA A 146 5.84 -11.70 -20.21
N ARG A 147 5.65 -10.39 -20.39
CA ARG A 147 5.87 -9.69 -21.67
C ARG A 147 7.32 -9.62 -22.10
N ARG A 148 8.29 -9.47 -21.18
CA ARG A 148 9.71 -9.31 -21.51
C ARG A 148 10.31 -10.49 -22.27
N ARG A 149 9.76 -11.70 -22.15
CA ARG A 149 10.20 -12.86 -22.93
C ARG A 149 9.54 -12.95 -24.30
N GLY A 150 8.35 -12.35 -24.49
CA GLY A 150 7.67 -12.27 -25.78
C GLY A 150 8.36 -11.36 -26.80
N ALA A 151 9.18 -10.41 -26.34
CA ALA A 151 9.95 -9.49 -27.19
C ALA A 151 11.36 -10.01 -27.56
N ALA A 152 11.75 -11.20 -27.08
CA ALA A 152 13.03 -11.83 -27.37
C ALA A 152 12.86 -12.96 -28.41
N SER A 153 12.40 -12.62 -29.61
CA SER A 153 12.56 -13.39 -30.86
C SER A 153 12.35 -12.42 -32.03
N PRO A 154 13.08 -12.55 -33.15
CA PRO A 154 13.59 -13.79 -33.75
C PRO A 154 15.06 -14.10 -33.46
#